data_AF-A0A428SNG1-F1
#
_entry.id   AF-A0A428SNG1-F1
#
_cell.length_a   1.000
_cell.length_b   1.000
_cell.length_c   1.000
_cell.angle_alpha   90.00
_cell.angle_beta   90.00
_cell.angle_gamma   90.00
#
_symmetry.space_group_name_H-M   'P 1'
#
loop_
_entity.id
_entity.type
_entity.pdbx_description
1 polymer ?
#
loop_
_entity_poly.entity_id
_entity_poly.type
_entity_poly.pdbx_seq_one_letter_code
_entity_poly.pdbx_strand_id
1 'polypeptide(L)'
;MKTLYIVLVLAGPFLEAFAETLPSLSCAAGSEVTAHPACDSFLSSNDDCATVLDRPGKEDCLCNQEYLDSLFGCENELRLCYRREDLGVNFDRARQLWNSLCGSVITFEPTTAAPSSYEPYPDEFCAELKNNCAEARKLLGECTDYDSVKDASKLSSCTCRPTLLREAYSCVYIGNTTCLGEEATLSNVLGYQCDNFESVIGTGLVSLLRFLM
;
A
#
# COMPACT_ATOMS: atom_id res chain seq x y z
N MET A 1 -2.29 19.89 -39.24
CA MET A 1 -2.05 18.58 -38.59
C MET A 1 -1.01 18.67 -37.47
N LYS A 2 -1.20 19.54 -36.46
CA LYS A 2 -0.26 19.62 -35.31
C LYS A 2 -0.91 19.95 -33.95
N THR A 3 -2.21 20.22 -33.91
CA THR A 3 -2.92 20.64 -32.68
C THR A 3 -3.77 19.56 -32.03
N LEU A 4 -3.94 18.40 -32.69
CA LEU A 4 -4.77 17.29 -32.21
C LEU A 4 -4.08 16.36 -31.19
N TYR A 5 -2.75 16.44 -31.06
CA TYR A 5 -1.99 15.56 -30.16
C TYR A 5 -1.88 16.08 -28.71
N ILE A 6 -2.29 17.33 -28.44
CA ILE A 6 -2.06 17.95 -27.12
C ILE A 6 -3.18 17.61 -26.12
N VAL A 7 -4.41 17.32 -26.57
CA VAL A 7 -5.54 17.08 -25.65
C VAL A 7 -5.58 15.64 -25.13
N LEU A 8 -5.15 14.67 -25.93
CA LEU A 8 -5.06 13.26 -25.51
C LEU A 8 -3.95 12.99 -24.48
N VAL A 9 -2.88 13.79 -24.51
CA VAL A 9 -1.77 13.66 -23.55
C VAL A 9 -2.11 14.30 -22.19
N LEU A 10 -3.11 15.18 -22.12
CA LEU A 10 -3.50 15.88 -20.89
C LEU A 10 -4.64 15.21 -20.11
N ALA A 11 -5.35 14.23 -20.69
CA ALA A 11 -6.35 13.45 -19.95
C ALA A 11 -5.76 12.20 -19.25
N GLY A 12 -4.61 11.72 -19.74
CA GLY A 12 -3.86 10.60 -19.14
C GLY A 12 -3.51 10.79 -17.65
N PRO A 13 -3.01 11.95 -17.20
CA PRO A 13 -2.56 12.11 -15.82
C PRO A 13 -3.69 12.38 -14.80
N PHE A 14 -4.92 12.64 -15.23
CA PHE A 14 -6.00 13.06 -14.29
C PHE A 14 -6.69 11.90 -13.56
N LEU A 15 -6.46 10.66 -13.97
CA LEU A 15 -7.03 9.46 -13.35
C LEU A 15 -5.97 8.40 -13.06
N GLU A 16 -4.68 8.73 -13.08
CA GLU A 16 -3.64 7.84 -12.56
C GLU A 16 -3.68 7.85 -11.03
N ALA A 17 -4.66 7.17 -10.44
CA ALA A 17 -4.44 6.60 -9.12
C ALA A 17 -3.50 5.42 -9.31
N PHE A 18 -2.31 5.51 -8.72
CA PHE A 18 -1.28 4.48 -8.69
C PHE A 18 -1.65 3.29 -7.78
N ALA A 19 -2.95 2.99 -7.63
CA ALA A 19 -3.43 1.79 -6.94
C ALA A 19 -3.00 0.47 -7.64
N GLU A 20 -2.29 0.55 -8.78
CA GLU A 20 -1.74 -0.62 -9.46
C GLU A 20 -0.37 -1.06 -8.94
N THR A 21 0.35 -0.24 -8.19
CA THR A 21 1.63 -0.64 -7.62
C THR A 21 1.47 -0.92 -6.13
N LEU A 22 1.07 -2.15 -5.79
CA LEU A 22 1.62 -2.76 -4.57
C LEU A 22 3.13 -2.62 -4.72
N PRO A 23 3.82 -1.87 -3.86
CA PRO A 23 5.23 -1.75 -4.03
C PRO A 23 5.82 -3.07 -3.57
N SER A 24 6.14 -3.96 -4.51
CA SER A 24 6.78 -5.23 -4.17
C SER A 24 8.20 -5.06 -3.62
N LEU A 25 8.63 -3.81 -3.36
CA LEU A 25 9.89 -3.43 -2.73
C LEU A 25 9.81 -2.21 -1.77
N SER A 26 8.65 -1.57 -1.60
CA SER A 26 8.51 -0.44 -0.67
C SER A 26 7.34 -0.66 0.28
N CYS A 27 7.39 0.01 1.43
CA CYS A 27 6.40 -0.17 2.47
C CYS A 27 5.00 0.27 2.02
N ALA A 28 4.00 -0.34 2.63
CA ALA A 28 2.62 0.07 2.53
C ALA A 28 2.49 1.55 2.90
N ALA A 29 1.53 2.20 2.24
CA ALA A 29 1.16 3.57 2.50
C ALA A 29 0.98 3.88 3.99
N GLY A 30 1.51 5.03 4.42
CA GLY A 30 1.45 5.47 5.82
C GLY A 30 2.33 4.68 6.79
N SER A 31 3.17 3.76 6.30
CA SER A 31 4.22 3.16 7.12
C SER A 31 5.28 4.19 7.51
N GLU A 32 5.72 4.16 8.76
CA GLU A 32 6.86 4.96 9.26
C GLU A 32 8.22 4.32 8.90
N VAL A 33 8.22 3.08 8.40
CA VAL A 33 9.43 2.34 8.05
C VAL A 33 9.98 2.85 6.72
N THR A 34 11.22 3.34 6.74
CA THR A 34 11.95 3.89 5.58
C THR A 34 13.23 3.12 5.24
N ALA A 35 13.66 2.25 6.14
CA ALA A 35 14.83 1.38 6.01
C ALA A 35 14.60 0.10 6.83
N HIS A 36 15.38 -0.95 6.54
CA HIS A 36 15.24 -2.26 7.19
C HIS A 36 16.57 -2.74 7.81
N PRO A 37 17.19 -1.95 8.72
CA PRO A 37 18.50 -2.30 9.28
C PRO A 37 18.51 -3.64 10.03
N ALA A 38 17.41 -4.02 10.69
CA ALA A 38 17.35 -5.32 11.36
C ALA A 38 17.23 -6.47 10.35
N CYS A 39 16.49 -6.31 9.26
CA CYS A 39 16.52 -7.27 8.17
C CYS A 39 17.87 -7.37 7.48
N ASP A 40 18.55 -6.25 7.25
CA ASP A 40 19.90 -6.24 6.68
C ASP A 40 20.88 -6.99 7.60
N SER A 41 20.80 -6.74 8.91
CA SER A 41 21.58 -7.47 9.93
C SER A 41 21.25 -8.97 9.94
N PHE A 42 19.96 -9.33 9.94
CA PHE A 42 19.51 -10.72 9.94
C PHE A 42 20.02 -11.48 8.71
N LEU A 43 19.89 -10.89 7.51
CA LEU A 43 20.36 -11.49 6.27
C LEU A 43 21.88 -11.64 6.27
N SER A 44 22.62 -10.60 6.68
CA SER A 44 24.08 -10.66 6.78
C SER A 44 24.53 -11.78 7.72
N SER A 45 23.98 -11.86 8.93
CA SER A 45 24.32 -12.92 9.89
C SER A 45 23.99 -14.32 9.33
N ASN A 46 22.86 -14.45 8.62
CA ASN A 46 22.46 -15.73 8.05
C ASN A 46 23.40 -16.16 6.90
N ASP A 47 23.81 -15.22 6.05
CA ASP A 47 24.75 -15.47 4.94
C ASP A 47 26.15 -15.81 5.47
N ASP A 48 26.64 -15.09 6.47
CA ASP A 48 27.93 -15.37 7.12
C ASP A 48 27.95 -16.78 7.71
N CYS A 49 26.89 -17.15 8.43
CA CYS A 49 26.75 -18.47 9.03
C CYS A 49 26.32 -19.57 8.03
N ALA A 50 25.89 -19.23 6.80
CA ALA A 50 25.43 -20.20 5.81
C ALA A 50 26.55 -21.16 5.40
N THR A 51 27.77 -20.65 5.32
CA THR A 51 28.96 -21.39 4.90
C THR A 51 29.50 -22.35 5.98
N VAL A 52 29.05 -22.20 7.23
CA VAL A 52 29.40 -23.11 8.33
C VAL A 52 28.54 -24.37 8.23
N LEU A 53 29.20 -25.52 8.01
CA LEU A 53 28.53 -26.79 7.70
C LEU A 53 28.48 -27.75 8.90
N ASP A 54 29.41 -27.63 9.84
CA ASP A 54 29.40 -28.42 11.06
C ASP A 54 28.46 -27.81 12.10
N ARG A 55 27.80 -28.68 12.87
CA ARG A 55 26.80 -28.27 13.84
C ARG A 55 27.37 -27.37 14.96
N PRO A 56 28.51 -27.70 15.60
CA PRO A 56 29.08 -26.83 16.65
C PRO A 56 29.40 -25.43 16.13
N GLY A 57 30.03 -25.31 14.96
CA GLY A 57 30.27 -24.01 14.34
C GLY A 57 28.98 -23.25 14.01
N LYS A 58 27.93 -23.96 13.58
CA LYS A 58 26.60 -23.36 13.33
C LYS A 58 25.98 -22.81 14.61
N GLU A 59 26.10 -23.57 15.70
CA GLU A 59 25.62 -23.18 17.02
C GLU A 59 26.37 -21.94 17.54
N ASP A 60 27.70 -21.92 17.46
CA ASP A 60 28.51 -20.75 17.84
C ASP A 60 28.14 -19.50 17.03
N CYS A 61 27.77 -19.67 15.75
CA CYS A 61 27.45 -18.56 14.84
C CYS A 61 26.04 -17.99 15.06
N LEU A 62 25.03 -18.85 15.31
CA LEU A 62 23.62 -18.45 15.34
C LEU A 62 23.00 -18.39 16.75
N CYS A 63 23.59 -19.05 17.74
CA CYS A 63 23.01 -19.19 19.09
C CYS A 63 23.46 -18.06 20.03
N ASN A 64 23.23 -16.82 19.60
CA ASN A 64 23.51 -15.62 20.38
C ASN A 64 22.30 -14.66 20.36
N GLN A 65 22.27 -13.73 21.31
CA GLN A 65 21.17 -12.76 21.46
C GLN A 65 21.07 -11.81 20.26
N GLU A 66 22.20 -11.46 19.63
CA GLU A 66 22.24 -10.54 18.49
C GLU A 66 21.51 -11.11 17.26
N TYR A 67 21.70 -12.41 16.96
CA TYR A 67 20.95 -13.08 15.90
C TYR A 67 19.45 -13.13 16.20
N LEU A 68 19.09 -13.35 17.47
CA LEU A 68 17.68 -13.38 17.86
C LEU A 68 17.04 -11.99 17.77
N ASP A 69 17.77 -10.95 18.18
CA ASP A 69 17.33 -9.56 18.09
C ASP A 69 17.15 -9.13 16.63
N SER A 70 18.05 -9.53 15.72
CA SER A 70 17.92 -9.22 14.30
C SER A 70 16.76 -9.98 13.65
N LEU A 71 16.50 -11.24 14.03
CA LEU A 71 15.33 -12.00 13.57
C LEU A 71 14.00 -11.32 13.96
N PHE A 72 13.85 -10.96 15.24
CA PHE A 72 12.63 -10.29 15.73
C PHE A 72 12.51 -8.86 15.21
N GLY A 73 13.64 -8.14 15.14
CA GLY A 73 13.70 -6.81 14.56
C GLY A 73 13.26 -6.81 13.10
N CYS A 74 13.75 -7.77 12.30
CA CYS A 74 13.35 -7.90 10.90
C CYS A 74 11.87 -8.23 10.75
N GLU A 75 11.33 -9.16 11.55
CA GLU A 75 9.89 -9.42 11.55
C GLU A 75 9.10 -8.14 11.83
N ASN A 76 9.52 -7.37 12.83
CA ASN A 76 8.84 -6.14 13.21
C ASN A 76 8.91 -5.07 12.11
N GLU A 77 10.07 -4.90 11.50
CA GLU A 77 10.25 -4.00 10.35
C GLU A 77 9.34 -4.39 9.19
N LEU A 78 9.30 -5.68 8.80
CA LEU A 78 8.45 -6.12 7.69
C LEU A 78 6.96 -6.03 8.04
N ARG A 79 6.57 -6.34 9.28
CA ARG A 79 5.19 -6.19 9.77
C ARG A 79 4.73 -4.74 9.73
N LEU A 80 5.56 -3.81 10.20
CA LEU A 80 5.26 -2.38 10.16
C LEU A 80 5.30 -1.82 8.73
N CYS A 81 6.24 -2.31 7.92
CA CYS A 81 6.43 -1.91 6.54
C CYS A 81 5.22 -2.31 5.68
N TYR A 82 4.86 -3.58 5.65
CA TYR A 82 3.78 -4.07 4.79
C TYR A 82 2.41 -4.06 5.45
N ARG A 83 2.34 -3.94 6.79
CA ARG A 83 1.09 -3.94 7.56
C ARG A 83 0.20 -5.16 7.26
N ARG A 84 0.84 -6.33 7.10
CA ARG A 84 0.17 -7.61 6.83
C ARG A 84 0.48 -8.67 7.90
N GLU A 85 -0.53 -9.45 8.24
CA GLU A 85 -0.43 -10.51 9.25
C GLU A 85 0.25 -11.77 8.73
N ASP A 86 0.15 -12.04 7.42
CA ASP A 86 0.63 -13.25 6.76
C ASP A 86 2.16 -13.39 6.75
N LEU A 87 2.89 -12.29 6.94
CA LEU A 87 4.34 -12.27 7.04
C LEU A 87 4.87 -13.03 8.27
N GLY A 88 4.09 -13.10 9.35
CA GLY A 88 4.50 -13.75 10.60
C GLY A 88 4.82 -15.24 10.47
N VAL A 89 4.19 -15.93 9.51
CA VAL A 89 4.31 -17.40 9.35
C VAL A 89 5.75 -17.84 9.06
N ASN A 90 6.49 -17.07 8.26
CA ASN A 90 7.87 -17.40 7.94
C ASN A 90 8.81 -17.17 9.14
N PHE A 91 8.54 -16.13 9.93
CA PHE A 91 9.31 -15.81 11.14
C PHE A 91 9.01 -16.79 12.28
N ASP A 92 7.78 -17.28 12.41
CA ASP A 92 7.43 -18.36 13.33
C ASP A 92 8.26 -19.62 13.04
N ARG A 93 8.38 -19.98 11.76
CA ARG A 93 9.22 -21.11 11.35
C ARG A 93 10.70 -20.86 11.65
N ALA A 94 11.21 -19.67 11.38
CA ALA A 94 12.60 -19.31 11.68
C ALA A 94 12.89 -19.41 13.19
N ARG A 95 11.99 -18.92 14.05
CA ARG A 95 12.07 -19.08 15.52
C ARG A 95 12.08 -20.54 15.94
N GLN A 96 11.22 -21.38 15.36
CA GLN A 96 11.19 -22.80 15.68
C GLN A 96 12.51 -23.50 15.33
N LEU A 97 13.09 -23.17 14.17
CA LEU A 97 14.39 -23.70 13.75
C LEU A 97 15.52 -23.22 14.66
N TRP A 98 15.55 -21.92 14.99
CA TRP A 98 16.52 -21.38 15.93
C TRP A 98 16.41 -22.04 17.30
N ASN A 99 15.20 -22.18 17.86
CA ASN A 99 15.00 -22.83 19.15
C ASN A 99 15.39 -24.32 19.11
N SER A 100 15.17 -25.01 17.99
CA SER A 100 15.62 -26.40 17.82
C SER A 100 17.14 -26.55 17.75
N LEU A 101 17.85 -25.54 17.26
CA LEU A 101 19.31 -25.53 17.19
C LEU A 101 19.92 -25.09 18.53
N CYS A 102 19.38 -24.01 19.08
CA CYS A 102 20.01 -23.21 20.12
C CYS A 102 19.44 -23.44 21.53
N GLY A 103 18.20 -23.92 21.65
CA GLY A 103 17.48 -23.96 22.92
C GLY A 103 18.17 -24.78 24.03
N SER A 104 18.98 -25.78 23.66
CA SER A 104 19.75 -26.58 24.62
C SER A 104 21.17 -26.07 24.89
N VAL A 105 21.66 -25.08 24.14
CA VAL A 105 23.06 -24.60 24.20
C VAL A 105 23.19 -23.15 24.67
N ILE A 106 22.14 -22.33 24.51
CA ILE A 106 22.15 -20.97 25.04
C ILE A 106 22.18 -20.97 26.58
N THR A 107 22.92 -20.03 27.14
CA THR A 107 23.01 -19.80 28.59
C THR A 107 22.32 -18.50 29.03
N PHE A 108 21.80 -17.74 28.07
CA PHE A 108 21.03 -16.53 28.30
C PHE A 108 19.53 -16.80 28.17
N GLU A 109 18.74 -15.97 28.83
CA GLU A 109 17.29 -15.93 28.62
C GLU A 109 16.98 -14.98 27.45
N PRO A 110 16.28 -15.43 26.40
CA PRO A 110 15.87 -14.57 25.30
C PRO A 110 15.08 -13.33 25.76
N THR A 111 15.54 -12.12 25.41
CA THR A 111 14.90 -10.85 25.82
C THR A 111 14.19 -10.09 24.70
N THR A 112 13.72 -10.77 23.64
CA THR A 112 13.16 -10.06 22.49
C THR A 112 11.85 -9.34 22.80
N ALA A 113 11.76 -8.08 22.35
CA ALA A 113 10.57 -7.26 22.52
C ALA A 113 9.37 -7.84 21.75
N ALA A 114 8.16 -7.63 22.27
CA ALA A 114 6.95 -7.96 21.54
C ALA A 114 6.87 -7.14 20.22
N PRO A 115 6.34 -7.70 19.12
CA PRO A 115 6.15 -6.95 17.89
C PRO A 115 5.28 -5.72 18.13
N SER A 116 5.61 -4.63 17.43
CA SER A 116 4.78 -3.44 17.39
C SER A 116 3.41 -3.76 16.79
N SER A 117 2.36 -3.17 17.37
CA SER A 117 1.03 -3.18 16.78
C SER A 117 0.98 -2.24 15.56
N TYR A 118 0.23 -2.64 14.54
CA TYR A 118 -0.09 -1.79 13.40
C TYR A 118 -1.56 -1.97 13.04
N GLU A 119 -2.13 -0.95 12.42
CA GLU A 119 -3.42 -1.07 11.75
C GLU A 119 -3.20 -1.80 10.42
N PRO A 120 -3.92 -2.88 10.08
CA PRO A 120 -3.68 -3.62 8.83
C PRO A 120 -3.85 -2.75 7.57
N TYR A 121 -3.10 -3.07 6.50
CA TYR A 121 -3.33 -2.44 5.21
C TYR A 121 -4.61 -3.00 4.57
N PRO A 122 -5.52 -2.16 4.06
CA PRO A 122 -6.83 -2.62 3.58
C PRO A 122 -6.74 -3.15 2.14
N ASP A 123 -6.04 -4.27 1.96
CA ASP A 123 -5.73 -4.87 0.64
C ASP A 123 -6.99 -5.07 -0.23
N GLU A 124 -8.05 -5.66 0.32
CA GLU A 124 -9.30 -5.92 -0.42
C GLU A 124 -10.00 -4.63 -0.86
N PHE A 125 -10.05 -3.64 0.03
CA PHE A 125 -10.64 -2.34 -0.27
C PHE A 125 -9.84 -1.59 -1.34
N CYS A 126 -8.50 -1.64 -1.27
CA CYS A 126 -7.65 -1.03 -2.28
C CYS A 126 -7.75 -1.73 -3.64
N ALA A 127 -7.94 -3.05 -3.65
CA ALA A 127 -8.24 -3.80 -4.86
C ALA A 127 -9.62 -3.41 -5.45
N GLU A 128 -10.63 -3.15 -4.61
CA GLU A 128 -11.93 -2.63 -5.05
C GLU A 128 -11.79 -1.24 -5.68
N LEU A 129 -11.12 -0.31 -5.01
CA LEU A 129 -10.92 1.06 -5.51
C LEU A 129 -10.19 1.12 -6.86
N LYS A 130 -9.31 0.15 -7.14
CA LYS A 130 -8.70 -0.01 -8.46
C LYS A 130 -9.75 -0.25 -9.56
N ASN A 131 -10.81 -0.98 -9.27
CA ASN A 131 -11.93 -1.18 -10.21
C ASN A 131 -12.72 0.12 -10.39
N ASN A 132 -12.95 0.89 -9.32
CA ASN A 132 -13.57 2.22 -9.42
C ASN A 132 -12.77 3.14 -10.35
N CYS A 133 -11.44 3.13 -10.26
CA CYS A 133 -10.58 3.87 -11.18
C CYS A 133 -10.74 3.45 -12.63
N ALA A 134 -10.81 2.13 -12.90
CA ALA A 134 -11.04 1.62 -14.25
C ALA A 134 -12.41 2.05 -14.80
N GLU A 135 -13.45 1.97 -13.98
CA GLU A 135 -14.80 2.39 -14.38
C GLU A 135 -14.88 3.91 -14.59
N ALA A 136 -14.25 4.73 -13.74
CA ALA A 136 -14.15 6.17 -13.93
C ALA A 136 -13.53 6.54 -15.29
N ARG A 137 -12.41 5.88 -15.66
CA ARG A 137 -11.75 6.09 -16.96
C ARG A 137 -12.66 5.70 -18.13
N LYS A 138 -13.35 4.57 -18.01
CA LYS A 138 -14.30 4.10 -19.03
C LYS A 138 -15.46 5.08 -19.20
N LEU A 139 -16.09 5.49 -18.11
CA LEU A 139 -17.19 6.45 -18.10
C LEU A 139 -16.77 7.83 -18.64
N LEU A 140 -15.54 8.27 -18.33
CA LEU A 140 -14.98 9.49 -18.91
C LEU A 140 -14.76 9.35 -20.42
N GLY A 141 -14.29 8.18 -20.88
CA GLY A 141 -14.15 7.88 -22.30
C GLY A 141 -15.49 7.92 -23.06
N GLU A 142 -16.59 7.51 -22.43
CA GLU A 142 -17.95 7.66 -22.99
C GLU A 142 -18.35 9.13 -23.18
N CYS A 143 -17.79 10.05 -22.39
CA CYS A 143 -18.06 11.48 -22.50
C CYS A 143 -17.30 12.15 -23.66
N THR A 144 -16.35 11.46 -24.27
CA THR A 144 -15.54 11.98 -25.37
C THR A 144 -15.91 11.32 -26.69
N ASP A 145 -17.02 11.75 -27.30
CA ASP A 145 -17.20 11.62 -28.76
C ASP A 145 -16.43 12.76 -29.45
N TYR A 146 -15.60 12.43 -30.44
CA TYR A 146 -14.66 13.35 -31.08
C TYR A 146 -15.35 14.42 -31.96
N ASP A 147 -15.83 15.50 -31.36
CA ASP A 147 -16.07 16.78 -32.07
C ASP A 147 -16.07 17.99 -31.08
N SER A 148 -14.87 18.36 -30.62
CA SER A 148 -14.60 19.10 -29.37
C SER A 148 -14.98 20.59 -29.30
N VAL A 149 -15.61 21.17 -30.32
CA VAL A 149 -15.89 22.63 -30.34
C VAL A 149 -17.39 22.96 -30.23
N LYS A 150 -18.30 22.02 -30.51
CA LYS A 150 -19.75 22.33 -30.56
C LYS A 150 -20.56 21.95 -29.31
N ASP A 151 -19.99 21.19 -28.39
CA ASP A 151 -20.78 20.47 -27.38
C ASP A 151 -20.23 20.58 -25.95
N ALA A 152 -19.70 21.75 -25.56
CA ALA A 152 -19.22 21.98 -24.19
C ALA A 152 -20.29 21.70 -23.10
N SER A 153 -21.56 21.96 -23.40
CA SER A 153 -22.68 21.64 -22.51
C SER A 153 -22.95 20.13 -22.42
N LYS A 154 -22.80 19.37 -23.51
CA LYS A 154 -22.94 17.90 -23.48
C LYS A 154 -21.77 17.25 -22.76
N LEU A 155 -20.55 17.74 -22.98
CA LEU A 155 -19.37 17.30 -22.25
C LEU A 155 -19.55 17.54 -20.74
N SER A 156 -19.93 18.77 -20.36
CA SER A 156 -20.22 19.12 -18.96
C SER A 156 -21.30 18.22 -18.35
N SER A 157 -22.44 18.07 -19.04
CA SER A 157 -23.53 17.18 -18.59
C SER A 157 -23.11 15.72 -18.46
N CYS A 158 -22.21 15.24 -19.32
CA CYS A 158 -21.70 13.86 -19.22
C CYS A 158 -20.71 13.71 -18.07
N THR A 159 -19.77 14.65 -17.90
CA THR A 159 -18.78 14.63 -16.82
C THR A 159 -19.43 14.76 -15.44
N CYS A 160 -20.60 15.42 -15.35
CA CYS A 160 -21.36 15.58 -14.11
C CYS A 160 -22.35 14.45 -13.83
N ARG A 161 -22.29 13.32 -14.56
CA ARG A 161 -23.09 12.12 -14.27
C ARG A 161 -22.77 11.62 -12.86
N PRO A 162 -23.76 11.38 -11.98
CA PRO A 162 -23.52 10.91 -10.61
C PRO A 162 -22.63 9.67 -10.48
N THR A 163 -22.72 8.73 -11.43
CA THR A 163 -21.86 7.54 -11.43
C THR A 163 -20.40 7.91 -11.64
N LEU A 164 -20.09 8.73 -12.66
CA LEU A 164 -18.71 9.16 -12.94
C LEU A 164 -18.12 9.96 -11.77
N LEU A 165 -18.90 10.84 -11.15
CA LEU A 165 -18.46 11.60 -9.98
C LEU A 165 -18.10 10.68 -8.80
N ARG A 166 -18.91 9.64 -8.54
CA ARG A 166 -18.63 8.64 -7.49
C ARG A 166 -17.36 7.85 -7.78
N GLU A 167 -17.24 7.30 -8.98
CA GLU A 167 -16.08 6.49 -9.34
C GLU A 167 -14.79 7.32 -9.32
N ALA A 168 -14.84 8.57 -9.81
CA ALA A 168 -13.69 9.48 -9.77
C ALA A 168 -13.31 9.88 -8.34
N TYR A 169 -14.29 10.14 -7.46
CA TYR A 169 -14.05 10.44 -6.05
C TYR A 169 -13.42 9.25 -5.31
N SER A 170 -14.00 8.05 -5.46
CA SER A 170 -13.45 6.83 -4.89
C SER A 170 -12.02 6.59 -5.37
N CYS A 171 -11.79 6.73 -6.67
CA CYS A 171 -10.48 6.53 -7.25
C CYS A 171 -9.42 7.53 -6.75
N VAL A 172 -9.69 8.83 -6.88
CA VAL A 172 -8.68 9.88 -6.70
C VAL A 172 -8.58 10.30 -5.24
N TYR A 173 -9.71 10.51 -4.56
CA TYR A 173 -9.68 10.99 -3.19
C TYR A 173 -9.48 9.85 -2.20
N ILE A 174 -10.38 8.87 -2.19
CA ILE A 174 -10.33 7.76 -1.24
C ILE A 174 -9.06 6.93 -1.49
N GLY A 175 -8.81 6.55 -2.76
CA GLY A 175 -7.62 5.80 -3.15
C GLY A 175 -6.31 6.44 -2.68
N ASN A 176 -6.12 7.75 -2.90
CA ASN A 176 -4.90 8.43 -2.47
C ASN A 176 -4.77 8.45 -0.94
N THR A 177 -5.83 8.82 -0.22
CA THR A 177 -5.75 8.93 1.25
C THR A 177 -5.62 7.59 1.97
N THR A 178 -6.21 6.52 1.43
CA THR A 178 -6.27 5.22 2.10
C THR A 178 -5.22 4.25 1.59
N CYS A 179 -5.04 4.16 0.27
CA CYS A 179 -4.20 3.14 -0.35
C CYS A 179 -2.79 3.62 -0.68
N LEU A 180 -2.61 4.93 -0.93
CA LEU A 180 -1.30 5.54 -1.18
C LEU A 180 -0.76 6.30 0.03
N GLY A 181 -1.63 6.67 0.98
CA GLY A 181 -1.22 7.42 2.17
C GLY A 181 -0.77 8.84 1.81
N GLU A 182 -1.26 9.34 0.69
CA GLU A 182 -0.96 10.66 0.16
C GLU A 182 -2.08 11.64 0.52
N GLU A 183 -1.72 12.91 0.69
CA GLU A 183 -2.72 13.96 0.83
C GLU A 183 -3.54 14.10 -0.47
N ALA A 184 -4.87 14.12 -0.34
CA ALA A 184 -5.78 14.33 -1.46
C ALA A 184 -6.58 15.63 -1.28
N THR A 185 -6.70 16.41 -2.35
CA THR A 185 -7.51 17.64 -2.36
C THR A 185 -8.76 17.44 -3.21
N LEU A 186 -9.94 17.72 -2.65
CA LEU A 186 -11.23 17.55 -3.34
C LEU A 186 -11.31 18.33 -4.66
N SER A 187 -10.71 19.53 -4.73
CA SER A 187 -10.69 20.35 -5.94
C SER A 187 -9.96 19.71 -7.13
N ASN A 188 -9.16 18.67 -6.88
CA ASN A 188 -8.45 17.93 -7.93
C ASN A 188 -9.28 16.76 -8.48
N VAL A 189 -10.41 16.43 -7.84
CA VAL A 189 -11.29 15.34 -8.30
C VAL A 189 -12.07 15.80 -9.52
N LEU A 190 -12.12 14.96 -10.56
CA LEU A 190 -12.93 15.20 -11.74
C LEU A 190 -14.39 15.51 -11.38
N GLY A 191 -14.90 16.61 -11.90
CA GLY A 191 -16.29 17.01 -11.71
C GLY A 191 -16.57 17.72 -10.38
N TYR A 192 -15.52 18.12 -9.64
CA TYR A 192 -15.65 18.99 -8.46
C TYR A 192 -16.47 20.26 -8.74
N GLN A 193 -16.34 20.81 -9.96
CA GLN A 193 -17.08 21.98 -10.43
C GLN A 193 -18.57 21.73 -10.75
N CYS A 194 -19.06 20.49 -10.68
CA CYS A 194 -20.44 20.16 -10.96
C CYS A 194 -21.35 20.54 -9.80
N ASP A 195 -22.47 21.21 -10.07
CA ASP A 195 -23.42 21.65 -9.03
C ASP A 195 -23.95 20.49 -8.15
N ASN A 196 -24.00 19.28 -8.71
CA ASN A 196 -24.44 18.08 -8.00
C ASN A 196 -23.30 17.34 -7.26
N PHE A 197 -22.05 17.80 -7.33
CA PHE A 197 -20.90 17.08 -6.78
C PHE A 197 -21.08 16.76 -5.30
N GLU A 198 -21.29 17.77 -4.46
CA GLU A 198 -21.50 17.58 -3.01
C GLU A 198 -22.72 16.70 -2.71
N SER A 199 -23.78 16.80 -3.50
CA SER A 199 -24.98 15.96 -3.32
C SER A 199 -24.74 14.49 -3.65
N VAL A 200 -23.78 14.20 -4.53
CA VAL A 200 -23.46 12.85 -5.01
C VAL A 200 -22.43 12.16 -4.12
N ILE A 201 -21.39 12.90 -3.70
CA ILE A 201 -20.33 12.38 -2.83
C ILE A 201 -20.67 12.49 -1.33
N GLY A 202 -21.62 13.36 -0.98
CA GLY A 202 -21.90 13.76 0.40
C GLY A 202 -20.94 14.86 0.88
N THR A 203 -21.44 15.77 1.72
CA THR A 203 -20.60 16.80 2.36
C THR A 203 -19.66 16.15 3.38
N GLY A 204 -18.42 15.85 2.99
CA GLY A 204 -17.28 15.72 3.92
C GLY A 204 -17.47 14.86 5.18
N LEU A 205 -18.14 13.71 5.10
CA LEU A 205 -18.12 12.69 6.17
C LEU A 205 -17.24 11.55 5.67
N VAL A 206 -15.97 11.45 6.05
CA VAL A 206 -15.56 10.93 7.37
C VAL A 206 -16.67 10.06 8.01
N SER A 207 -17.12 9.02 7.28
CA SER A 207 -18.01 7.99 7.83
C SER A 207 -17.56 6.55 7.53
N LEU A 208 -16.40 6.35 6.92
CA LEU A 208 -15.76 5.03 6.90
C LEU A 208 -15.12 4.65 8.24
N LEU A 209 -14.94 5.60 9.16
CA LEU A 209 -14.55 5.35 10.56
C LEU A 209 -15.68 4.82 11.46
N ARG A 210 -16.88 4.57 10.91
CA ARG A 210 -18.02 4.02 11.68
C ARG A 210 -18.47 2.61 11.27
N PHE A 211 -17.81 1.98 10.30
CA PHE A 211 -18.07 0.58 9.95
C PHE A 211 -17.00 -0.40 10.44
N LEU A 212 -16.00 0.07 11.21
CA LEU A 212 -15.00 -0.74 11.89
C LEU A 212 -15.08 -0.57 13.41
N MET A 213 -16.27 -0.81 13.98
CA MET A 213 -16.45 -1.12 15.41
C MET A 213 -17.04 -2.52 15.54
#